data_AF-A0A7F8QDD2-F1
#
_entry.id   AF-A0A7F8QDD2-F1
#
_cell.length_a   1.000
_cell.length_b   1.000
_cell.length_c   1.000
_cell.angle_alpha   90.00
_cell.angle_beta   90.00
_cell.angle_gamma   90.00
#
_symmetry.space_group_name_H-M   'P 1'
#
loop_
_entity.id
_entity.type
_entity.pdbx_description
1 polymer ?
#
loop_
_entity_poly.entity_id
_entity_poly.type
_entity_poly.pdbx_seq_one_letter_code
_entity_poly.pdbx_strand_id
1 'polypeptide(L)'
;VTILVLQGRLDEARQMLSKEADASPSSAGMCRILGDLMRTMPVLSPGNTQTLTELELKWQHWHEECERHLQDSTFAASPHLESLCKIMLGDEAALLEQKELLNNWYHFLVTRLLYSHPTVKPIDLHLYAQSSLDLFLGGESSPEPLDNILLAAFEFDIHQVIKECSFPSQGPK
;
A
#
# COMPACT_ATOMS: atom_id res chain seq x y z
N VAL A 1 0.52 -3.22 14.30
CA VAL A 1 1.33 -3.71 13.17
C VAL A 1 0.76 -3.25 11.83
N THR A 2 -0.55 -3.45 11.58
CA THR A 2 -1.23 -3.10 10.31
C THR A 2 -0.92 -1.71 9.77
N ILE A 3 -1.01 -0.65 10.58
CA ILE A 3 -0.69 0.71 10.11
C ILE A 3 0.74 0.87 9.59
N LEU A 4 1.71 0.17 10.19
CA LEU A 4 3.10 0.21 9.74
C LEU A 4 3.25 -0.50 8.40
N VAL A 5 2.52 -1.60 8.18
CA VAL A 5 2.47 -2.31 6.90
C VAL A 5 1.83 -1.43 5.84
N LEU A 6 0.67 -0.82 6.11
CA LEU A 6 0.02 0.09 5.17
C LEU A 6 0.93 1.27 4.75
N GLN A 7 1.78 1.74 5.67
CA GLN A 7 2.76 2.80 5.41
C GLN A 7 4.06 2.32 4.73
N GLY A 8 4.22 1.01 4.48
CA GLY A 8 5.46 0.43 3.95
C GLY A 8 6.63 0.41 4.95
N ARG A 9 6.40 0.70 6.23
CA ARG A 9 7.39 0.69 7.32
C ARG A 9 7.61 -0.73 7.85
N LEU A 10 8.02 -1.62 6.95
CA LEU A 10 8.11 -3.06 7.21
C LEU A 10 9.16 -3.43 8.27
N ASP A 11 10.24 -2.66 8.40
CA ASP A 11 11.24 -2.90 9.44
C ASP A 11 10.68 -2.71 10.86
N GLU A 12 9.81 -1.71 11.04
CA GLU A 12 9.16 -1.45 12.31
C GLU A 12 8.03 -2.45 12.56
N ALA A 13 7.26 -2.79 11.51
CA ALA A 13 6.25 -3.84 11.58
C ALA A 13 6.87 -5.16 12.04
N ARG A 14 8.04 -5.53 11.49
CA ARG A 14 8.80 -6.72 11.85
C ARG A 14 9.27 -6.70 13.31
N GLN A 15 9.75 -5.56 13.80
CA GLN A 15 10.15 -5.42 15.21
C GLN A 15 8.95 -5.57 16.18
N MET A 16 7.76 -5.16 15.75
CA MET A 16 6.54 -5.36 16.52
C MET A 16 6.09 -6.83 16.47
N LEU A 17 6.18 -7.48 15.31
CA LEU A 17 5.88 -8.91 15.16
C LEU A 17 6.84 -9.81 15.95
N SER A 18 8.12 -9.44 16.09
CA SER A 18 9.05 -10.22 16.91
C SER A 18 8.65 -10.20 18.38
N LYS A 19 8.17 -9.06 18.89
CA LYS A 19 7.64 -8.96 20.27
C LYS A 19 6.37 -9.78 20.44
N GLU A 20 5.51 -9.82 19.44
CA GLU A 20 4.31 -10.66 19.43
C GLU A 20 4.66 -12.16 19.43
N ALA A 21 5.70 -12.56 18.69
CA ALA A 21 6.22 -13.93 18.69
C ALA A 21 6.75 -14.34 20.08
N ASP A 22 7.41 -13.43 20.79
CA ASP A 22 7.92 -13.68 22.14
C ASP A 22 6.78 -13.78 23.17
N ALA A 23 5.69 -13.02 22.98
CA ALA A 23 4.53 -13.02 23.85
C ALA A 23 3.58 -14.21 23.62
N SER A 24 3.50 -14.71 22.39
CA SER A 24 2.59 -15.77 21.97
C SER A 24 3.34 -16.91 21.26
N PRO A 25 3.77 -17.95 21.99
CA PRO A 25 4.53 -19.07 21.42
C PRO A 25 3.78 -19.84 20.34
N SER A 26 2.44 -19.85 20.38
CA SER A 26 1.59 -20.54 19.40
C SER A 26 1.59 -19.85 18.03
N SER A 27 1.76 -18.53 17.98
CA SER A 27 1.87 -17.76 16.73
C SER A 27 3.31 -17.41 16.35
N ALA A 28 4.29 -17.71 17.20
CA ALA A 28 5.69 -17.35 17.01
C ALA A 28 6.27 -17.83 15.66
N GLY A 29 5.93 -19.04 15.22
CA GLY A 29 6.36 -19.57 13.93
C GLY A 29 5.83 -18.73 12.75
N MET A 30 4.52 -18.43 12.77
CA MET A 30 3.86 -17.60 11.76
C MET A 30 4.40 -16.17 11.75
N CYS A 31 4.60 -15.56 12.93
CA CYS A 31 5.17 -14.22 13.05
C CYS A 31 6.58 -14.13 12.46
N ARG A 32 7.40 -15.19 12.62
CA ARG A 32 8.75 -15.26 12.03
C ARG A 32 8.69 -15.33 10.50
N ILE A 33 7.84 -16.20 9.96
CA ILE A 33 7.63 -16.32 8.50
C ILE A 33 7.21 -14.97 7.91
N LEU A 34 6.18 -14.35 8.48
CA LEU A 34 5.71 -13.04 8.01
C LEU A 34 6.80 -11.95 8.15
N GLY A 35 7.55 -11.97 9.26
CA GLY A 35 8.67 -11.06 9.47
C GLY A 35 9.81 -11.26 8.46
N ASP A 36 10.06 -12.50 8.03
CA ASP A 36 11.02 -12.82 6.98
C ASP A 36 10.55 -12.30 5.61
N LEU A 37 9.27 -12.50 5.27
CA LEU A 37 8.66 -11.93 4.06
C LEU A 37 8.80 -10.41 4.04
N MET A 38 8.49 -9.74 5.16
CA MET A 38 8.61 -8.29 5.29
C MET A 38 10.05 -7.79 5.06
N ARG A 39 11.04 -8.51 5.59
CA ARG A 39 12.47 -8.19 5.41
C ARG A 39 12.91 -8.35 3.96
N THR A 40 12.37 -9.34 3.24
CA THR A 40 12.77 -9.63 1.86
C THR A 40 12.09 -8.76 0.83
N MET A 41 11.18 -7.87 1.23
CA MET A 41 10.47 -6.98 0.31
C MET A 41 11.48 -6.17 -0.54
N PRO A 42 11.43 -6.27 -1.88
CA PRO A 42 12.33 -5.51 -2.74
C PRO A 42 12.02 -4.03 -2.70
N VAL A 43 13.05 -3.21 -2.48
CA VAL A 43 12.96 -1.74 -2.49
C VAL A 43 14.03 -1.13 -3.39
N LEU A 44 13.67 -0.06 -4.10
CA LEU A 44 14.62 0.74 -4.88
C LEU A 44 15.54 1.51 -3.92
N SER A 45 16.77 1.03 -3.78
CA SER A 45 17.81 1.73 -3.04
C SER A 45 18.56 2.69 -3.96
N PRO A 46 18.64 4.01 -3.65
CA PRO A 46 19.30 4.99 -4.52
C PRO A 46 20.82 4.79 -4.68
N GLY A 47 21.44 3.94 -3.86
CA GLY A 47 22.86 3.55 -3.99
C GLY A 47 23.10 2.24 -4.75
N ASN A 48 22.05 1.58 -5.25
CA ASN A 48 22.17 0.28 -5.91
C ASN A 48 22.12 0.45 -7.44
N THR A 49 22.98 -0.24 -8.19
CA THR A 49 22.98 -0.25 -9.67
C THR A 49 21.87 -1.13 -10.26
N GLN A 50 20.82 -1.40 -9.48
CA GLN A 50 19.75 -2.31 -9.87
C GLN A 50 18.88 -1.67 -10.96
N THR A 51 18.63 -2.43 -12.02
CA THR A 51 17.70 -2.02 -13.07
C THR A 51 16.25 -2.18 -12.61
N LEU A 52 15.32 -1.43 -13.21
CA LEU A 52 13.88 -1.59 -12.92
C LEU A 52 13.39 -3.01 -13.21
N THR A 53 13.90 -3.66 -14.25
CA THR A 53 13.56 -5.05 -14.59
C THR A 53 14.01 -6.04 -13.50
N GLU A 54 15.21 -5.86 -12.94
CA GLU A 54 15.68 -6.72 -11.84
C GLU A 54 14.87 -6.51 -10.56
N LEU A 55 14.41 -5.29 -10.29
CA LEU A 55 13.51 -5.02 -9.18
C LEU A 55 12.18 -5.74 -9.39
N GLU A 56 11.59 -5.58 -10.58
CA GLU A 56 10.31 -6.18 -10.93
C GLU A 56 10.35 -7.70 -10.82
N LEU A 57 11.40 -8.36 -11.32
CA LEU A 57 11.58 -9.81 -11.16
C LEU A 57 11.67 -10.24 -9.69
N LYS A 58 12.44 -9.51 -8.86
CA LYS A 58 12.52 -9.82 -7.42
C LYS A 58 11.18 -9.61 -6.73
N TRP A 59 10.45 -8.56 -7.11
CA TRP A 59 9.16 -8.24 -6.54
C TRP A 59 8.11 -9.28 -6.90
N GLN A 60 8.06 -9.72 -8.16
CA GLN A 60 7.18 -10.81 -8.60
C GLN A 60 7.48 -12.09 -7.82
N HIS A 61 8.76 -12.47 -7.70
CA HIS A 61 9.14 -13.65 -6.92
C HIS A 61 8.75 -13.54 -5.44
N TRP A 62 8.94 -12.36 -4.84
CA TRP A 62 8.52 -12.10 -3.46
C TRP A 62 6.99 -12.17 -3.30
N HIS A 63 6.25 -11.65 -4.28
CA HIS A 63 4.78 -11.67 -4.30
C HIS A 63 4.26 -13.11 -4.42
N GLU A 64 4.84 -13.92 -5.31
CA GLU A 64 4.56 -15.36 -5.43
C GLU A 64 4.84 -16.12 -4.12
N GLU A 65 5.90 -15.77 -3.39
CA GLU A 65 6.21 -16.38 -2.09
C GLU A 65 5.13 -16.04 -1.05
N CYS A 66 4.70 -14.78 -1.00
CA CYS A 66 3.61 -14.35 -0.12
C CYS A 66 2.30 -15.09 -0.46
N GLU A 67 2.00 -15.24 -1.75
CA GLU A 67 0.79 -15.92 -2.22
C GLU A 67 0.82 -17.41 -1.83
N ARG A 68 1.96 -18.08 -2.01
CA ARG A 68 2.13 -19.49 -1.63
C ARG A 68 1.86 -19.72 -0.15
N HIS A 69 2.32 -18.83 0.72
CA HIS A 69 2.05 -18.93 2.15
C HIS A 69 0.55 -18.85 2.50
N LEU A 70 -0.23 -18.05 1.77
CA LEU A 70 -1.69 -18.02 1.92
C LEU A 70 -2.34 -19.30 1.38
N GLN A 71 -1.91 -19.79 0.21
CA GLN A 71 -2.43 -21.02 -0.39
C GLN A 71 -2.19 -22.24 0.51
N ASP A 72 -1.01 -22.32 1.12
CA ASP A 72 -0.64 -23.38 2.08
C ASP A 72 -1.33 -23.23 3.44
N SER A 73 -2.19 -22.22 3.61
CA SER A 73 -2.88 -21.93 4.88
C SER A 73 -1.91 -21.73 6.06
N THR A 74 -0.70 -21.21 5.77
CA THR A 74 0.37 -21.01 6.77
C THR A 74 -0.11 -20.17 7.95
N PHE A 75 -1.01 -19.21 7.69
CA PHE A 75 -1.53 -18.26 8.68
C PHE A 75 -2.93 -18.59 9.22
N ALA A 76 -3.50 -19.76 8.89
CA ALA A 76 -4.89 -20.09 9.24
C ALA A 76 -5.19 -20.06 10.76
N ALA A 77 -4.17 -20.24 11.60
CA ALA A 77 -4.31 -20.15 13.06
C ALA A 77 -4.31 -18.69 13.59
N SER A 78 -4.01 -17.69 12.75
CA SER A 78 -4.05 -16.27 13.11
C SER A 78 -4.63 -15.43 11.97
N PRO A 79 -5.94 -15.11 12.03
CA PRO A 79 -6.59 -14.24 11.05
C PRO A 79 -5.92 -12.87 10.89
N HIS A 80 -5.29 -12.38 11.96
CA HIS A 80 -4.53 -11.13 11.92
C HIS A 80 -3.32 -11.22 10.98
N LEU A 81 -2.51 -12.28 11.09
CA LEU A 81 -1.33 -12.47 10.26
C LEU A 81 -1.72 -12.77 8.80
N GLU A 82 -2.81 -13.51 8.59
CA GLU A 82 -3.38 -13.73 7.26
C GLU A 82 -3.81 -12.42 6.60
N SER A 83 -4.50 -11.54 7.35
CA SER A 83 -4.88 -10.20 6.87
C SER A 83 -3.65 -9.35 6.52
N LEU A 84 -2.59 -9.37 7.33
CA LEU A 84 -1.33 -8.67 7.01
C LEU A 84 -0.70 -9.19 5.72
N CYS A 85 -0.72 -10.50 5.48
CA CYS A 85 -0.20 -11.10 4.25
C CYS A 85 -1.05 -10.73 3.02
N LYS A 86 -2.39 -10.72 3.15
CA LYS A 86 -3.30 -10.23 2.09
C LYS A 86 -3.04 -8.76 1.74
N ILE A 87 -2.80 -7.91 2.74
CA ILE A 87 -2.41 -6.51 2.54
C ILE A 87 -1.10 -6.41 1.77
N MET A 88 -0.09 -7.23 2.12
CA MET A 88 1.22 -7.24 1.44
C MET A 88 1.12 -7.75 -0.01
N LEU A 89 0.12 -8.55 -0.34
CA LEU A 89 -0.19 -8.97 -1.71
C LEU A 89 -0.98 -7.91 -2.50
N GLY A 90 -1.39 -6.82 -1.85
CA GLY A 90 -2.19 -5.77 -2.47
C GLY A 90 -3.63 -6.21 -2.74
N ASP A 91 -4.18 -7.13 -1.95
CA ASP A 91 -5.59 -7.50 -2.02
C ASP A 91 -6.46 -6.28 -1.74
N GLU A 92 -7.23 -5.84 -2.74
CA GLU A 92 -7.98 -4.60 -2.67
C GLU A 92 -9.07 -4.63 -1.59
N ALA A 93 -9.71 -5.78 -1.37
CA ALA A 93 -10.72 -5.93 -0.33
C ALA A 93 -10.09 -5.81 1.06
N ALA A 94 -8.96 -6.49 1.31
CA ALA A 94 -8.21 -6.40 2.55
C ALA A 94 -7.71 -4.97 2.82
N LEU A 95 -7.29 -4.23 1.78
CA LEU A 95 -6.89 -2.83 1.91
C LEU A 95 -8.09 -1.92 2.25
N LEU A 96 -9.25 -2.13 1.61
CA LEU A 96 -10.47 -1.36 1.86
C LEU A 96 -11.07 -1.65 3.25
N GLU A 97 -10.91 -2.86 3.79
CA GLU A 97 -11.24 -3.16 5.18
C GLU A 97 -10.45 -2.27 6.18
N GLN A 98 -9.27 -1.79 5.78
CA GLN A 98 -8.43 -0.90 6.59
C GLN A 98 -8.63 0.60 6.27
N LYS A 99 -9.73 0.96 5.59
CA LYS A 99 -10.05 2.34 5.21
C LYS A 99 -9.95 3.34 6.35
N GLU A 100 -10.42 2.96 7.55
CA GLU A 100 -10.35 3.80 8.76
C GLU A 100 -8.90 4.11 9.18
N LEU A 101 -7.97 3.15 9.00
CA LEU A 101 -6.56 3.35 9.35
C LEU A 101 -5.81 4.20 8.32
N LEU A 102 -6.23 4.13 7.05
CA LEU A 102 -5.65 4.92 5.96
C LEU A 102 -6.06 6.39 6.06
N ASN A 103 -7.23 6.70 6.60
CA ASN A 103 -7.82 8.04 6.78
C ASN A 103 -8.15 8.81 5.49
N ASN A 104 -7.41 8.60 4.39
CA ASN A 104 -7.60 9.29 3.12
C ASN A 104 -7.27 8.39 1.92
N TRP A 105 -7.76 8.80 0.74
CA TRP A 105 -7.62 8.03 -0.49
C TRP A 105 -6.20 7.98 -1.03
N TYR A 106 -5.38 8.99 -0.76
CA TYR A 106 -4.00 9.03 -1.26
C TYR A 106 -3.07 8.12 -0.46
N HIS A 107 -3.32 7.88 0.83
CA HIS A 107 -2.68 6.81 1.57
C HIS A 107 -3.07 5.44 1.00
N PHE A 108 -4.35 5.23 0.68
CA PHE A 108 -4.80 4.02 -0.02
C PHE A 108 -4.11 3.83 -1.37
N LEU A 109 -4.01 4.89 -2.17
CA LEU A 109 -3.26 4.89 -3.44
C LEU A 109 -1.81 4.45 -3.23
N VAL A 110 -1.10 5.08 -2.29
CA VAL A 110 0.32 4.76 -2.03
C VAL A 110 0.49 3.30 -1.60
N THR A 111 -0.36 2.80 -0.70
CA THR A 111 -0.33 1.40 -0.27
C THR A 111 -0.62 0.45 -1.43
N ARG A 112 -1.62 0.76 -2.27
CA ARG A 112 -1.98 -0.03 -3.45
C ARG A 112 -0.84 -0.09 -4.48
N LEU A 113 -0.17 1.04 -4.74
CA LEU A 113 0.99 1.07 -5.62
C LEU A 113 2.16 0.28 -5.05
N LEU A 114 2.43 0.41 -3.75
CA LEU A 114 3.51 -0.29 -3.07
C LEU A 114 3.38 -1.82 -3.16
N TYR A 115 2.16 -2.35 -2.99
CA TYR A 115 1.89 -3.79 -2.93
C TYR A 115 1.29 -4.41 -4.19
N SER A 116 0.97 -3.63 -5.22
CA SER A 116 0.45 -4.17 -6.48
C SER A 116 1.21 -3.67 -7.73
N HIS A 117 1.77 -2.45 -7.71
CA HIS A 117 2.35 -1.82 -8.90
C HIS A 117 3.58 -0.94 -8.57
N PRO A 118 4.68 -1.52 -8.03
CA PRO A 118 5.83 -0.74 -7.54
C PRO A 118 6.63 -0.03 -8.64
N THR A 119 6.45 -0.43 -9.90
CA THR A 119 7.12 0.07 -11.10
C THR A 119 6.19 0.92 -11.98
N VAL A 120 5.05 1.37 -11.45
CA VAL A 120 4.07 2.18 -12.18
C VAL A 120 4.76 3.37 -12.85
N LYS A 121 4.43 3.60 -14.13
CA LYS A 121 5.00 4.72 -14.87
C LYS A 121 4.32 6.01 -14.42
N PRO A 122 5.06 7.13 -14.33
CA PRO A 122 4.48 8.42 -13.96
C PRO A 122 3.25 8.78 -14.82
N ILE A 123 3.30 8.52 -16.12
CA ILE A 123 2.19 8.80 -17.05
C ILE A 123 0.89 8.06 -16.73
N ASP A 124 0.97 6.90 -16.07
CA ASP A 124 -0.18 6.06 -15.74
C ASP A 124 -0.69 6.35 -14.32
N LEU A 125 0.04 7.15 -13.54
CA LEU A 125 -0.22 7.37 -12.11
C LEU A 125 -1.60 8.00 -11.86
N HIS A 126 -2.05 8.86 -12.76
CA HIS A 126 -3.37 9.47 -12.67
C HIS A 126 -4.51 8.44 -12.73
N LEU A 127 -4.35 7.36 -13.51
CA LEU A 127 -5.35 6.29 -13.62
C LEU A 127 -5.55 5.59 -12.27
N TYR A 128 -4.44 5.30 -11.60
CA TYR A 128 -4.47 4.71 -10.25
C TYR A 128 -5.02 5.70 -9.23
N ALA A 129 -4.68 6.98 -9.34
CA ALA A 129 -5.17 8.02 -8.44
C ALA A 129 -6.70 8.15 -8.52
N GLN A 130 -7.25 8.30 -9.72
CA GLN A 130 -8.70 8.38 -9.94
C GLN A 130 -9.41 7.11 -9.46
N SER A 131 -8.92 5.94 -9.85
CA SER A 131 -9.48 4.66 -9.41
C SER A 131 -9.45 4.51 -7.88
N SER A 132 -8.37 4.96 -7.23
CA SER A 132 -8.23 4.91 -5.78
C SER A 132 -9.17 5.87 -5.07
N LEU A 133 -9.38 7.07 -5.63
CA LEU A 133 -10.36 8.03 -5.13
C LEU A 133 -11.78 7.45 -5.22
N ASP A 134 -12.16 6.90 -6.39
CA ASP A 134 -13.49 6.34 -6.61
C ASP A 134 -13.80 5.17 -5.65
N LEU A 135 -12.84 4.25 -5.50
CA LEU A 135 -12.95 3.12 -4.57
C LEU A 135 -13.02 3.60 -3.11
N PHE A 136 -12.21 4.60 -2.74
CA PHE A 136 -12.14 5.08 -1.36
C PHE A 136 -13.35 5.94 -0.99
N LEU A 137 -13.87 6.79 -1.89
CA LEU A 137 -15.06 7.60 -1.61
C LEU A 137 -16.37 6.83 -1.81
N GLY A 138 -16.31 5.63 -2.42
CA GLY A 138 -17.49 4.79 -2.66
C GLY A 138 -18.50 5.44 -3.63
N GLY A 139 -18.08 6.45 -4.40
CA GLY A 139 -18.93 7.21 -5.32
C GLY A 139 -19.98 8.13 -4.69
N GLU A 140 -20.08 8.20 -3.35
CA GLU A 140 -21.12 8.98 -2.66
C GLU A 140 -20.65 10.38 -2.23
N SER A 141 -19.35 10.56 -2.00
CA SER A 141 -18.77 11.84 -1.56
C SER A 141 -18.10 12.57 -2.72
N SER A 142 -18.35 13.88 -2.83
CA SER A 142 -17.62 14.73 -3.77
C SER A 142 -16.17 14.93 -3.30
N PRO A 143 -15.18 14.93 -4.21
CA PRO A 143 -13.79 15.23 -3.87
C PRO A 143 -13.65 16.61 -3.24
N GLU A 144 -12.79 16.74 -2.24
CA GLU A 144 -12.47 18.04 -1.66
C GLU A 144 -11.61 18.87 -2.64
N PRO A 145 -11.53 20.21 -2.48
CA PRO A 145 -10.70 21.05 -3.35
C PRO A 145 -9.23 20.60 -3.40
N LEU A 146 -8.70 20.07 -2.29
CA LEU A 146 -7.35 19.50 -2.24
C LEU A 146 -7.23 18.23 -3.09
N ASP A 147 -8.25 17.39 -3.15
CA ASP A 147 -8.25 16.17 -3.96
C ASP A 147 -8.15 16.50 -5.44
N ASN A 148 -8.85 17.54 -5.90
CA ASN A 148 -8.77 18.02 -7.28
C ASN A 148 -7.36 18.54 -7.63
N ILE A 149 -6.71 19.22 -6.69
CA ILE A 149 -5.31 19.65 -6.85
C ILE A 149 -4.38 18.43 -6.97
N LEU A 150 -4.56 17.43 -6.11
CA LEU A 150 -3.75 16.21 -6.12
C LEU A 150 -3.96 15.41 -7.41
N LEU A 151 -5.20 15.25 -7.87
CA LEU A 151 -5.49 14.59 -9.15
C LEU A 151 -4.82 15.31 -10.33
N ALA A 152 -4.94 16.65 -10.40
CA ALA A 152 -4.27 17.43 -11.43
C ALA A 152 -2.73 17.30 -11.36
N ALA A 153 -2.16 17.20 -10.16
CA ALA A 153 -0.74 16.95 -9.97
C ALA A 153 -0.33 15.55 -10.48
N PHE A 154 -1.14 14.52 -10.24
CA PHE A 154 -0.91 13.18 -10.78
C PHE A 154 -1.07 13.10 -12.31
N GLU A 155 -1.87 13.98 -12.91
CA GLU A 155 -1.99 14.15 -14.37
C GLU A 155 -0.88 15.03 -14.99
N PHE A 156 0.02 15.58 -14.18
CA PHE A 156 1.03 16.57 -14.59
C PHE A 156 0.43 17.86 -15.19
N ASP A 157 -0.84 18.17 -14.91
CA ASP A 157 -1.47 19.43 -15.30
C ASP A 157 -1.14 20.55 -14.28
N ILE A 158 0.08 21.09 -14.43
CA ILE A 158 0.56 22.18 -13.57
C ILE A 158 -0.29 23.45 -13.70
N HIS A 159 -0.94 23.68 -14.85
CA HIS A 159 -1.79 24.85 -15.06
C HIS A 159 -3.04 24.76 -14.19
N GLN A 160 -3.68 23.59 -14.15
CA GLN A 160 -4.84 23.34 -13.30
C GLN A 160 -4.46 23.36 -11.81
N VAL A 161 -3.30 22.83 -11.43
CA VAL A 161 -2.77 22.95 -10.05
C VAL A 161 -2.62 24.40 -9.62
N ILE A 162 -1.97 25.24 -10.43
CA ILE A 162 -1.76 26.67 -10.12
C ILE A 162 -3.10 27.39 -9.99
N LYS A 163 -4.04 27.09 -10.89
CA LYS A 163 -5.38 27.70 -10.89
C LYS A 163 -6.16 27.40 -9.61
N GLU A 164 -6.24 26.13 -9.21
CA GLU A 164 -6.98 25.71 -8.01
C GLU A 164 -6.31 26.19 -6.71
N CYS A 165 -4.97 26.26 -6.67
CA CYS A 165 -4.24 26.86 -5.56
C CYS A 165 -4.44 28.38 -5.44
N SER A 166 -4.59 29.08 -6.57
CA SER A 166 -4.74 30.55 -6.60
C SER A 166 -6.17 31.00 -6.35
N PHE A 167 -7.15 30.17 -6.72
CA PHE A 167 -8.57 30.40 -6.51
C PHE A 167 -9.19 29.12 -5.94
N PRO A 168 -9.05 28.83 -4.63
CA PRO A 168 -9.74 27.70 -4.04
C PRO A 168 -11.23 27.89 -4.32
N SER A 169 -11.79 26.97 -5.10
CA SER A 169 -13.19 26.97 -5.48
C SER A 169 -14.04 27.19 -4.22
N GLN A 170 -14.68 28.35 -4.12
CA GLN A 170 -15.65 28.59 -3.05
C GLN A 170 -16.72 27.51 -3.18
N GLY A 171 -16.80 26.62 -2.20
CA GLY A 171 -17.79 25.56 -2.16
C GLY A 171 -19.23 26.11 -2.28
N PRO A 172 -20.19 25.29 -2.72
CA PRO A 172 -21.58 25.72 -2.80
C PRO A 172 -22.08 26.13 -1.40
N LYS A 173 -22.76 27.27 -1.34
CA LYS A 173 -23.47 27.77 -0.15
C LYS A 173 -24.64 26.88 0.22
#